data_AF-A0A4Q9DIB6-F1
#
_entry.id   AF-A0A4Q9DIB6-F1
#
_cell.length_a   1.000
_cell.length_b   1.000
_cell.length_c   1.000
_cell.angle_alpha   90.00
_cell.angle_beta   90.00
_cell.angle_gamma   90.00
#
_symmetry.space_group_name_H-M   'P 1'
#
loop_
_entity.id
_entity.type
_entity.pdbx_description
1 polymer ?
#
loop_
_entity_poly.entity_id
_entity_poly.type
_entity_poly.pdbx_seq_one_letter_code
_entity_poly.pdbx_strand_id
1 'polypeptide(L)'
;MIIENTQIHGIETDLAYLDGTSSKLGFVRWQWEYTRATYDYKIQEHSDEDVYYLRINTRAVKGKLESPDAILRIEAVYMGKATFPHGLDYECPIPEAVRQIADDKIMGMYQVLKNEQIIEQVMLKEVPSIALQASLFEAAQVMKHSQAGVLAVVKDEQLVGVVTERDLAIRGYAEKQADSMPVENLMSTSVYKVDAGSSVSEAIRLMTQQKISGLPVVKNGSLVGMVTLNQLAAKDFFG
;
A
#
# COMPACT_ATOMS: atom_id res chain seq x y z
N MET A 1 -12.77 20.74 -21.09
CA MET A 1 -13.36 21.41 -19.93
C MET A 1 -12.57 21.02 -18.68
N ILE A 2 -12.19 21.99 -17.85
CA ILE A 2 -11.69 21.71 -16.49
C ILE A 2 -12.91 21.38 -15.63
N ILE A 3 -12.87 20.26 -14.91
CA ILE A 3 -13.85 19.98 -13.88
C ILE A 3 -13.36 20.67 -12.61
N GLU A 4 -13.92 21.84 -12.33
CA GLU A 4 -13.62 22.58 -11.11
C GLU A 4 -14.27 21.92 -9.89
N ASN A 5 -13.71 22.15 -8.70
CA ASN A 5 -14.24 21.68 -7.41
C ASN A 5 -14.37 20.15 -7.26
N THR A 6 -13.46 19.39 -7.87
CA THR A 6 -13.39 17.96 -7.58
C THR A 6 -12.89 17.72 -6.15
N GLN A 7 -13.54 16.81 -5.42
CA GLN A 7 -13.19 16.46 -4.04
C GLN A 7 -11.80 15.82 -3.91
N ILE A 8 -11.20 15.42 -5.03
CA ILE A 8 -9.87 14.80 -5.12
C ILE A 8 -8.75 15.82 -5.34
N HIS A 9 -9.06 17.09 -5.62
CA HIS A 9 -8.04 18.11 -5.83
C HIS A 9 -7.19 18.31 -4.58
N GLY A 10 -5.87 18.33 -4.75
CA GLY A 10 -4.91 18.55 -3.66
C GLY A 10 -4.62 17.31 -2.80
N ILE A 11 -5.30 16.18 -3.01
CA ILE A 11 -4.96 14.93 -2.32
C ILE A 11 -3.53 14.52 -2.71
N GLU A 12 -2.75 14.16 -1.70
CA GLU A 12 -1.41 13.58 -1.85
C GLU A 12 -1.44 12.10 -1.51
N THR A 13 -0.83 11.29 -2.36
CA THR A 13 -0.71 9.84 -2.18
C THR A 13 0.56 9.34 -2.84
N ASP A 14 1.08 8.19 -2.43
CA ASP A 14 2.18 7.57 -3.16
C ASP A 14 1.73 7.03 -4.54
N LEU A 15 2.69 6.97 -5.46
CA LEU A 15 2.50 6.55 -6.85
C LEU A 15 1.97 5.11 -6.93
N ALA A 16 2.47 4.20 -6.09
CA ALA A 16 2.04 2.80 -6.12
C ALA A 16 0.56 2.65 -5.76
N TYR A 17 0.12 3.32 -4.71
CA TYR A 17 -1.28 3.33 -4.29
C TYR A 17 -2.17 3.98 -5.34
N LEU A 18 -1.75 5.11 -5.91
CA LEU A 18 -2.51 5.77 -6.97
C LEU A 18 -2.60 4.92 -8.25
N ASP A 19 -1.51 4.28 -8.67
CA ASP A 19 -1.49 3.38 -9.81
C ASP A 19 -2.42 2.17 -9.59
N GLY A 20 -2.36 1.55 -8.42
CA GLY A 20 -3.21 0.41 -8.10
C GLY A 20 -4.70 0.77 -8.07
N THR A 21 -5.04 1.86 -7.38
CA THR A 21 -6.44 2.31 -7.22
C THR A 21 -7.05 2.84 -8.51
N SER A 22 -6.28 3.61 -9.28
CA SER A 22 -6.70 4.11 -10.59
C SER A 22 -6.89 2.98 -11.60
N SER A 23 -5.98 1.99 -11.63
CA SER A 23 -6.14 0.82 -12.50
C SER A 23 -7.39 0.01 -12.17
N LYS A 24 -7.73 -0.17 -10.89
CA LYS A 24 -8.98 -0.85 -10.47
C LYS A 24 -10.24 -0.09 -10.93
N LEU A 25 -10.17 1.23 -10.99
CA LEU A 25 -11.25 2.08 -11.49
C LEU A 25 -11.29 2.16 -13.04
N GLY A 26 -10.33 1.54 -13.72
CA GLY A 26 -10.24 1.45 -15.18
C GLY A 26 -9.44 2.57 -15.84
N PHE A 27 -8.73 3.40 -15.05
CA PHE A 27 -7.86 4.44 -15.59
C PHE A 27 -6.56 3.83 -16.11
N VAL A 28 -6.01 4.44 -17.15
CA VAL A 28 -4.71 4.10 -17.72
C VAL A 28 -3.74 5.24 -17.46
N ARG A 29 -2.62 4.94 -16.81
CA ARG A 29 -1.56 5.93 -16.59
C ARG A 29 -0.77 6.16 -17.87
N TRP A 30 -0.57 7.43 -18.17
CA TRP A 30 0.41 7.94 -19.13
C TRP A 30 1.45 8.79 -18.40
N GLN A 31 2.67 8.75 -18.91
CA GLN A 31 3.77 9.53 -18.39
C GLN A 31 4.46 10.22 -19.57
N TRP A 32 4.29 11.54 -19.64
CA TRP A 32 4.89 12.36 -20.69
C TRP A 32 6.07 13.19 -20.16
N GLU A 33 6.25 13.28 -18.83
CA GLU A 33 7.28 14.07 -18.18
C GLU A 33 7.80 13.39 -16.90
N TYR A 34 8.99 13.81 -16.43
CA TYR A 34 9.61 13.29 -15.20
C TYR A 34 8.90 13.71 -13.90
N THR A 35 8.02 14.71 -13.96
CA THR A 35 7.34 15.28 -12.77
C THR A 35 5.83 15.20 -12.83
N ARG A 36 5.25 14.79 -13.96
CA ARG A 36 3.80 14.73 -14.16
C ARG A 36 3.36 13.37 -14.64
N ALA A 37 2.35 12.83 -13.98
CA ALA A 37 1.62 11.65 -14.42
C ALA A 37 0.19 12.05 -14.76
N THR A 38 -0.35 11.47 -15.82
CA THR A 38 -1.74 11.69 -16.23
C THR A 38 -2.47 10.37 -16.26
N TYR A 39 -3.65 10.29 -15.64
CA TYR A 39 -4.48 9.09 -15.63
C TYR A 39 -5.72 9.32 -16.48
N ASP A 40 -5.88 8.53 -17.53
CA ASP A 40 -6.96 8.70 -18.50
C ASP A 40 -7.96 7.56 -18.39
N TYR A 41 -9.24 7.90 -18.30
CA TYR A 41 -10.36 6.97 -18.42
C TYR A 41 -11.11 7.27 -19.72
N LYS A 42 -11.24 6.24 -20.57
CA LYS A 42 -11.95 6.33 -21.84
C LYS A 42 -13.45 6.08 -21.63
N ILE A 43 -14.29 7.02 -22.07
CA ILE A 43 -15.74 6.90 -22.07
C ILE A 43 -16.18 6.83 -23.54
N GLN A 44 -16.85 5.74 -23.92
CA GLN A 44 -17.43 5.57 -25.24
C GLN A 44 -18.95 5.64 -25.16
N GLU A 45 -19.55 6.51 -25.96
CA GLU A 45 -21.01 6.59 -26.11
C GLU A 45 -21.48 5.63 -27.22
N HIS A 46 -22.78 5.31 -27.28
CA HIS A 46 -23.35 4.25 -28.14
C HIS A 46 -23.04 4.34 -29.66
N SER A 47 -22.57 5.49 -30.15
CA SER A 47 -21.99 5.64 -31.48
C SER A 47 -20.47 5.60 -31.41
N ASP A 48 -19.83 4.65 -32.09
CA ASP A 48 -18.37 4.43 -32.13
C ASP A 48 -17.52 5.65 -32.54
N GLU A 49 -18.14 6.75 -32.95
CA GLU A 49 -17.48 7.99 -33.38
C GLU A 49 -17.18 8.98 -32.23
N ASP A 50 -17.91 8.91 -31.11
CA ASP A 50 -17.80 9.88 -30.01
C ASP A 50 -17.09 9.29 -28.79
N VAL A 51 -15.79 9.55 -28.71
CA VAL A 51 -14.94 9.13 -27.59
C VAL A 51 -14.63 10.33 -26.70
N TYR A 52 -14.84 10.17 -25.39
CA TYR A 52 -14.48 11.16 -24.38
C TYR A 52 -13.40 10.61 -23.45
N TYR A 53 -12.56 11.49 -22.94
CA TYR A 53 -11.51 11.16 -21.98
C TYR A 53 -11.68 11.98 -20.72
N LEU A 54 -11.74 11.29 -19.59
CA LEU A 54 -11.58 11.87 -18.26
C LEU A 54 -10.11 11.74 -17.87
N ARG A 55 -9.42 12.86 -17.69
CA ARG A 55 -7.99 12.93 -17.40
C ARG A 55 -7.73 13.53 -16.03
N ILE A 56 -6.99 12.81 -15.18
CA ILE A 56 -6.51 13.29 -13.89
C ILE A 56 -5.04 13.64 -14.02
N ASN A 57 -4.70 14.91 -13.83
CA ASN A 57 -3.32 15.38 -13.82
C ASN A 57 -2.77 15.39 -12.41
N THR A 58 -1.56 14.85 -12.29
CA THR A 58 -0.84 14.78 -11.02
C THR A 58 0.57 15.31 -11.18
N ARG A 59 1.16 15.74 -10.05
CA ARG A 59 2.53 16.21 -10.00
C ARG A 59 3.29 15.54 -8.85
N ALA A 60 4.50 15.09 -9.12
CA ALA A 60 5.41 14.62 -8.08
C ALA A 60 5.83 15.79 -7.18
N VAL A 61 5.45 15.71 -5.91
CA VAL A 61 5.88 16.63 -4.85
C VAL A 61 7.10 16.11 -4.09
N LYS A 62 7.29 14.79 -4.05
CA LYS A 62 8.45 14.14 -3.43
C LYS A 62 8.82 12.87 -4.20
N GLY A 63 10.11 12.59 -4.32
CA GLY A 63 10.60 11.42 -5.05
C GLY A 63 10.61 11.60 -6.56
N LYS A 64 10.98 10.55 -7.29
CA LYS A 64 11.01 10.52 -8.76
C LYS A 64 9.84 9.70 -9.29
N LEU A 65 9.24 10.09 -10.41
CA LEU A 65 8.07 9.41 -11.00
C LEU A 65 8.34 8.01 -11.59
N GLU A 66 9.51 7.45 -11.29
CA GLU A 66 9.92 6.06 -11.55
C GLU A 66 9.88 5.22 -10.27
N SER A 67 9.87 5.89 -9.12
CA SER A 67 9.94 5.29 -7.80
C SER A 67 8.51 5.12 -7.28
N PRO A 68 8.09 3.89 -6.92
CA PRO A 68 6.73 3.62 -6.44
C PRO A 68 6.34 4.44 -5.19
N ASP A 69 7.33 4.94 -4.46
CA ASP A 69 7.19 5.76 -3.25
C ASP A 69 7.12 7.27 -3.52
N ALA A 70 7.17 7.69 -4.78
CA ALA A 70 6.99 9.09 -5.12
C ALA A 70 5.62 9.58 -4.69
N ILE A 71 5.58 10.70 -3.98
CA ILE A 71 4.33 11.31 -3.56
C ILE A 71 3.84 12.19 -4.71
N LEU A 72 2.64 11.87 -5.20
CA LEU A 72 1.93 12.60 -6.22
C LEU A 72 0.83 13.43 -5.58
N ARG A 73 0.69 14.68 -6.03
CA ARG A 73 -0.44 15.55 -5.72
C ARG A 73 -1.36 15.65 -6.92
N ILE A 74 -2.66 15.48 -6.73
CA ILE A 74 -3.66 15.70 -7.79
C ILE A 74 -3.82 17.21 -8.02
N GLU A 75 -3.43 17.70 -9.20
CA GLU A 75 -3.48 19.13 -9.55
C GLU A 75 -4.82 19.52 -10.20
N ALA A 76 -5.32 18.70 -11.13
CA ALA A 76 -6.55 19.06 -11.85
C ALA A 76 -7.17 17.84 -12.55
N VAL A 77 -8.47 17.94 -12.81
CA VAL A 77 -9.23 16.95 -13.57
C VAL A 77 -9.81 17.62 -14.80
N TYR A 78 -9.58 17.02 -15.96
CA TYR A 78 -9.99 17.52 -17.25
C TYR A 78 -10.90 16.51 -17.91
N MET A 79 -11.84 17.00 -18.71
CA MET A 79 -12.63 16.18 -19.60
C MET A 79 -12.59 16.77 -21.00
N GLY A 80 -12.36 15.93 -22.00
CA GLY A 80 -12.26 16.38 -23.39
C GLY A 80 -12.81 15.32 -24.34
N LYS A 81 -13.34 15.77 -25.47
CA LYS A 81 -13.75 14.91 -26.58
C LYS A 81 -12.53 14.61 -27.45
N ALA A 82 -12.36 13.36 -27.85
CA ALA A 82 -11.29 12.97 -28.77
C ALA A 82 -11.52 13.62 -30.13
N THR A 83 -10.51 14.32 -30.65
CA THR A 83 -10.52 14.81 -32.02
C THR A 83 -9.56 13.99 -32.86
N PHE A 84 -10.08 13.38 -33.92
CA PHE A 84 -9.25 12.71 -34.92
C PHE A 84 -8.55 13.76 -35.82
N PRO A 85 -7.28 13.56 -36.24
CA PRO A 85 -6.38 12.43 -35.95
C PRO A 85 -5.63 12.55 -34.62
N HIS A 86 -5.44 13.77 -34.09
CA HIS A 86 -4.79 14.02 -32.81
C HIS A 86 -5.43 15.22 -32.10
N GLY A 87 -5.72 15.08 -30.81
CA GLY A 87 -6.15 16.18 -29.97
C GLY A 87 -7.29 15.81 -29.01
N LEU A 88 -7.51 16.70 -28.04
CA LEU A 88 -8.68 16.69 -27.19
C LEU A 88 -9.33 18.06 -27.33
N ASP A 89 -10.58 18.08 -27.79
CA ASP A 89 -11.41 19.27 -27.77
C ASP A 89 -11.97 19.44 -26.35
N TYR A 90 -11.55 20.52 -25.71
CA TYR A 90 -11.96 20.88 -24.36
C TYR A 90 -13.11 21.90 -24.35
N GLU A 91 -13.50 22.44 -25.50
CA GLU A 91 -14.56 23.43 -25.68
C GLU A 91 -15.89 22.79 -26.10
N CYS A 92 -15.84 21.55 -26.62
CA CYS A 92 -17.03 20.80 -26.97
C CYS A 92 -17.95 20.57 -25.75
N PRO A 93 -19.25 20.86 -25.85
CA PRO A 93 -20.21 20.57 -24.78
C PRO A 93 -20.28 19.05 -24.55
N ILE A 94 -20.15 18.66 -23.28
CA ILE A 94 -20.08 17.26 -22.89
C ILE A 94 -21.51 16.77 -22.57
N PRO A 95 -21.98 15.66 -23.18
CA PRO A 95 -23.28 15.10 -22.88
C PRO A 95 -23.47 14.79 -21.39
N GLU A 96 -24.69 14.94 -20.89
CA GLU A 96 -25.00 14.71 -19.47
C GLU A 96 -24.69 13.27 -19.03
N ALA A 97 -24.95 12.29 -19.89
CA ALA A 97 -24.62 10.88 -19.65
C ALA A 97 -23.11 10.66 -19.43
N VAL A 98 -22.27 11.29 -20.27
CA VAL A 98 -20.80 11.23 -20.15
C VAL A 98 -20.34 11.93 -18.87
N ARG A 99 -20.93 13.08 -18.55
CA ARG A 99 -20.65 13.83 -17.32
C ARG A 99 -20.98 13.00 -16.07
N GLN A 100 -22.10 12.28 -16.07
CA GLN A 100 -22.50 11.44 -14.95
C GLN A 100 -21.52 10.28 -14.72
N ILE A 101 -21.08 9.61 -15.79
CA ILE A 101 -20.04 8.57 -15.70
C ILE A 101 -18.73 9.15 -15.13
N ALA A 102 -18.35 10.35 -15.54
CA ALA A 102 -17.16 11.02 -15.02
C ALA A 102 -17.30 11.35 -13.53
N ASP A 103 -18.45 11.91 -13.11
CA ASP A 103 -18.74 12.24 -11.71
C ASP A 103 -18.70 10.96 -10.83
N ASP A 104 -19.27 9.86 -11.29
CA ASP A 104 -19.23 8.56 -10.60
C ASP A 104 -17.79 8.03 -10.45
N LYS A 105 -16.96 8.16 -11.49
CA LYS A 105 -15.55 7.75 -11.45
C LYS A 105 -14.72 8.61 -10.50
N ILE A 106 -14.97 9.92 -10.48
CA ILE A 106 -14.31 10.84 -9.54
C ILE A 106 -14.73 10.52 -8.11
N MET A 107 -16.01 10.25 -7.87
CA MET A 107 -16.50 9.87 -6.54
C MET A 107 -15.90 8.53 -6.08
N GLY A 108 -15.83 7.53 -6.97
CA GLY A 108 -15.17 6.26 -6.67
C GLY A 108 -13.69 6.45 -6.30
N MET A 109 -12.95 7.27 -7.06
CA MET A 109 -11.56 7.60 -6.73
C MET A 109 -11.45 8.30 -5.37
N TYR A 110 -12.32 9.28 -5.10
CA TYR A 110 -12.35 9.98 -3.82
C TYR A 110 -12.57 9.03 -2.64
N GLN A 111 -13.52 8.09 -2.76
CA GLN A 111 -13.81 7.12 -1.71
C GLN A 111 -12.61 6.22 -1.44
N VAL A 112 -11.94 5.73 -2.48
CA VAL A 112 -10.77 4.86 -2.31
C VAL A 112 -9.61 5.64 -1.67
N LEU A 113 -9.28 6.83 -2.20
CA LEU A 113 -8.20 7.66 -1.66
C LEU A 113 -8.46 8.11 -0.22
N LYS A 114 -9.73 8.34 0.15
CA LYS A 114 -10.11 8.71 1.51
C LYS A 114 -10.09 7.52 2.48
N ASN A 115 -10.33 6.32 1.97
CA ASN A 115 -10.40 5.09 2.77
C ASN A 115 -9.04 4.39 2.85
N GLU A 116 -7.92 5.09 2.62
CA GLU A 116 -6.62 4.53 2.93
C GLU A 116 -6.57 4.15 4.41
N GLN A 117 -6.46 2.85 4.66
CA GLN A 117 -6.52 2.34 6.03
C GLN A 117 -5.18 2.60 6.72
N ILE A 118 -5.27 2.94 8.00
CA ILE A 118 -4.10 3.08 8.88
C ILE A 118 -3.78 1.75 9.56
N ILE A 119 -2.54 1.58 9.96
CA ILE A 119 -2.04 0.35 10.59
C ILE A 119 -2.83 -0.02 11.85
N GLU A 120 -3.19 0.96 12.69
CA GLU A 120 -3.98 0.71 13.91
C GLU A 120 -5.31 -0.01 13.66
N GLN A 121 -5.94 0.21 12.50
CA GLN A 121 -7.22 -0.41 12.14
C GLN A 121 -7.07 -1.85 11.66
N VAL A 122 -5.90 -2.20 11.14
CA VAL A 122 -5.71 -3.47 10.45
C VAL A 122 -4.81 -4.44 11.22
N MET A 123 -3.94 -3.94 12.10
CA MET A 123 -2.94 -4.72 12.83
C MET A 123 -3.55 -5.82 13.71
N LEU A 124 -2.76 -6.87 13.95
CA LEU A 124 -3.01 -7.82 15.03
C LEU A 124 -2.63 -7.15 16.35
N LYS A 125 -3.59 -7.04 17.26
CA LYS A 125 -3.35 -6.47 18.60
C LYS A 125 -2.63 -7.45 19.52
N GLU A 126 -2.93 -8.73 19.37
CA GLU A 126 -2.19 -9.80 20.03
C GLU A 126 -0.97 -10.12 19.19
N VAL A 127 0.19 -9.64 19.63
CA VAL A 127 1.47 -9.97 19.00
C VAL A 127 1.93 -11.31 19.56
N PRO A 128 2.03 -12.37 18.74
CA PRO A 128 2.64 -13.61 19.18
C PRO A 128 4.07 -13.31 19.61
N SER A 129 4.36 -13.53 20.89
CA SER A 129 5.65 -13.19 21.49
C SER A 129 6.29 -14.38 22.15
N ILE A 130 7.62 -14.35 22.26
CA ILE A 130 8.40 -15.39 22.90
C ILE A 130 9.54 -14.78 23.72
N ALA A 131 9.89 -15.43 24.82
CA ALA A 131 11.04 -15.03 25.63
C ALA A 131 12.35 -15.32 24.89
N LEU A 132 13.36 -14.45 25.03
CA LEU A 132 14.65 -14.62 24.35
C LEU A 132 15.40 -15.92 24.69
N GLN A 133 15.22 -16.45 25.90
CA GLN A 133 15.82 -17.70 26.37
C GLN A 133 15.00 -18.95 26.00
N ALA A 134 13.80 -18.77 25.43
CA ALA A 134 13.02 -19.89 24.95
C ALA A 134 13.75 -20.59 23.81
N SER A 135 13.45 -21.86 23.65
CA SER A 135 14.09 -22.73 22.67
C SER A 135 13.56 -22.51 21.26
N LEU A 136 14.36 -22.89 20.26
CA LEU A 136 13.98 -22.97 18.86
C LEU A 136 12.70 -23.81 18.68
N PHE A 137 12.60 -24.94 19.39
CA PHE A 137 11.41 -25.79 19.36
C PHE A 137 10.16 -25.08 19.89
N GLU A 138 10.26 -24.39 21.03
CA GLU A 138 9.15 -23.59 21.57
C GLU A 138 8.73 -22.48 20.60
N ALA A 139 9.69 -21.81 19.93
CA ALA A 139 9.38 -20.83 18.89
C ALA A 139 8.57 -21.43 17.75
N ALA A 140 8.98 -22.59 17.25
CA ALA A 140 8.24 -23.31 16.21
C ALA A 140 6.83 -23.72 16.68
N GLN A 141 6.68 -24.14 17.94
CA GLN A 141 5.38 -24.46 18.51
C GLN A 141 4.50 -23.21 18.62
N VAL A 142 5.01 -22.08 19.10
CA VAL A 142 4.23 -20.83 19.20
C VAL A 142 3.80 -20.38 17.81
N MET A 143 4.68 -20.40 16.81
CA MET A 143 4.33 -20.07 15.42
C MET A 143 3.23 -20.99 14.87
N LYS A 144 3.33 -22.30 15.11
CA LYS A 144 2.31 -23.27 14.71
C LYS A 144 0.94 -23.01 15.34
N HIS A 145 0.89 -22.76 16.65
CA HIS A 145 -0.38 -22.55 17.36
C HIS A 145 -1.01 -21.19 17.05
N SER A 146 -0.20 -20.15 16.92
CA SER A 146 -0.66 -18.80 16.60
C SER A 146 -0.89 -18.57 15.10
N GLN A 147 -0.52 -19.53 14.25
CA GLN A 147 -0.50 -19.40 12.78
C GLN A 147 0.28 -18.17 12.31
N ALA A 148 1.32 -17.78 13.05
CA ALA A 148 2.11 -16.59 12.79
C ALA A 148 3.50 -16.96 12.26
N GLY A 149 3.89 -16.37 11.13
CA GLY A 149 5.21 -16.58 10.52
C GLY A 149 6.36 -15.77 11.15
N VAL A 150 6.04 -14.98 12.18
CA VAL A 150 6.98 -14.11 12.90
C VAL A 150 6.54 -14.00 14.36
N LEU A 151 7.50 -13.97 15.28
CA LEU A 151 7.28 -13.73 16.71
C LEU A 151 8.09 -12.51 17.17
N ALA A 152 7.49 -11.72 18.04
CA ALA A 152 8.21 -10.71 18.82
C ALA A 152 9.06 -11.40 19.90
N VAL A 153 10.34 -11.10 19.96
CA VAL A 153 11.20 -11.58 21.05
C VAL A 153 11.20 -10.53 22.15
N VAL A 154 10.80 -10.95 23.35
CA VAL A 154 10.65 -10.06 24.50
C VAL A 154 11.62 -10.41 25.63
N LYS A 155 12.08 -9.37 26.33
CA LYS A 155 12.81 -9.45 27.60
C LYS A 155 12.15 -8.49 28.59
N ASP A 156 11.67 -8.97 29.73
CA ASP A 156 11.03 -8.12 30.74
C ASP A 156 9.92 -7.22 30.13
N GLU A 157 9.08 -7.80 29.27
CA GLU A 157 8.02 -7.14 28.50
C GLU A 157 8.48 -6.11 27.43
N GLN A 158 9.79 -5.93 27.26
CA GLN A 158 10.36 -5.07 26.21
C GLN A 158 10.63 -5.87 24.94
N LEU A 159 10.25 -5.32 23.79
CA LEU A 159 10.64 -5.87 22.47
C LEU A 159 12.15 -5.72 22.28
N VAL A 160 12.87 -6.84 22.20
CA VAL A 160 14.33 -6.87 22.01
C VAL A 160 14.75 -7.43 20.65
N GLY A 161 13.83 -8.06 19.93
CA GLY A 161 14.11 -8.61 18.61
C GLY A 161 12.87 -9.22 17.96
N VAL A 162 13.08 -9.82 16.79
CA VAL A 162 12.08 -10.66 16.10
C VAL A 162 12.72 -11.93 15.59
N VAL A 163 11.93 -12.99 15.52
CA VAL A 163 12.29 -14.27 14.88
C VAL A 163 11.21 -14.65 13.87
N THR A 164 11.62 -15.12 12.70
CA THR A 164 10.72 -15.55 11.62
C THR A 164 10.87 -17.05 11.32
N GLU A 165 9.90 -17.63 10.61
CA GLU A 165 10.00 -19.02 10.11
C GLU A 165 11.27 -19.25 9.28
N ARG A 166 11.69 -18.22 8.52
CA ARG A 166 12.94 -18.27 7.75
C ARG A 166 14.16 -18.38 8.65
N ASP A 167 14.18 -17.70 9.79
CA ASP A 167 15.28 -17.81 10.75
C ASP A 167 15.35 -19.23 11.32
N LEU A 168 14.19 -19.81 11.70
CA LEU A 168 14.12 -21.20 12.18
C LEU A 168 14.60 -22.19 11.10
N ALA A 169 14.20 -22.01 9.84
CA ALA A 169 14.57 -22.91 8.75
C ALA A 169 16.05 -22.79 8.36
N ILE A 170 16.56 -21.56 8.21
CA ILE A 170 17.89 -21.31 7.64
C ILE A 170 18.98 -21.30 8.72
N ARG A 171 18.78 -20.56 9.83
CA ARG A 171 19.78 -20.43 10.90
C ARG A 171 19.63 -21.50 11.97
N GLY A 172 18.45 -22.08 12.11
CA GLY A 172 18.18 -23.18 13.02
C GLY A 172 18.43 -24.54 12.36
N TYR A 173 17.48 -24.98 11.55
CA TYR A 173 17.44 -26.33 10.99
C TYR A 173 18.59 -26.61 9.99
N ALA A 174 18.80 -25.74 9.00
CA ALA A 174 19.81 -25.97 7.97
C ALA A 174 21.25 -25.97 8.53
N GLU A 175 21.48 -25.25 9.64
CA GLU A 175 22.76 -25.25 10.37
C GLU A 175 22.89 -26.39 11.39
N LYS A 176 21.88 -27.26 11.51
CA LYS A 176 21.83 -28.38 12.46
C LYS A 176 21.97 -27.92 13.93
N GLN A 177 21.40 -26.76 14.26
CA GLN A 177 21.33 -26.31 15.64
C GLN A 177 20.45 -27.25 16.47
N ALA A 178 20.75 -27.36 17.76
CA ALA A 178 19.93 -28.14 18.67
C ALA A 178 18.55 -27.49 18.86
N ASP A 179 17.51 -28.31 19.01
CA ASP A 179 16.15 -27.85 19.31
C ASP A 179 16.07 -26.96 20.57
N SER A 180 16.99 -27.18 21.52
CA SER A 180 17.14 -26.42 22.77
C SER A 180 17.90 -25.10 22.61
N MET A 181 18.37 -24.75 21.41
CA MET A 181 19.08 -23.48 21.17
C MET A 181 18.18 -22.29 21.55
N PRO A 182 18.66 -21.33 22.36
CA PRO A 182 17.92 -20.12 22.67
C PRO A 182 17.60 -19.26 21.43
N VAL A 183 16.40 -18.68 21.40
CA VAL A 183 15.94 -17.76 20.34
C VAL A 183 16.84 -16.53 20.19
N GLU A 184 17.47 -16.07 21.27
CA GLU A 184 18.42 -14.94 21.20
C GLU A 184 19.59 -15.16 20.22
N ASN A 185 19.96 -16.42 19.95
CA ASN A 185 21.06 -16.75 19.05
C ASN A 185 20.70 -16.67 17.56
N LEU A 186 19.41 -16.59 17.23
CA LEU A 186 18.91 -16.57 15.85
C LEU A 186 18.07 -15.32 15.52
N MET A 187 17.56 -14.63 16.56
CA MET A 187 16.75 -13.44 16.41
C MET A 187 17.49 -12.30 15.71
N SER A 188 16.72 -11.42 15.07
CA SER A 188 17.23 -10.15 14.56
C SER A 188 16.88 -9.03 15.54
N THR A 189 17.90 -8.27 15.99
CA THR A 189 17.76 -7.15 16.94
C THR A 189 17.51 -5.82 16.24
N SER A 190 17.95 -5.66 14.98
CA SER A 190 17.62 -4.51 14.14
C SER A 190 16.24 -4.69 13.52
N VAL A 191 15.21 -4.41 14.31
CA VAL A 191 13.82 -4.61 13.89
C VAL A 191 13.28 -3.36 13.21
N TYR A 192 12.92 -3.49 11.94
CA TYR A 192 12.10 -2.48 11.26
C TYR A 192 10.71 -2.45 11.89
N LYS A 193 10.21 -1.27 12.19
CA LYS A 193 8.92 -1.03 12.86
C LYS A 193 8.13 0.03 12.11
N VAL A 194 6.82 0.03 12.31
CA VAL A 194 5.91 1.02 11.71
C VAL A 194 5.07 1.69 12.81
N ASP A 195 4.72 2.95 12.62
CA ASP A 195 3.83 3.66 13.54
C ASP A 195 2.38 3.22 13.34
N ALA A 196 1.59 3.18 14.42
CA ALA A 196 0.18 2.83 14.36
C ALA A 196 -0.64 3.78 13.47
N GLY A 197 -0.22 5.04 13.34
CA GLY A 197 -0.85 6.05 12.47
C GLY A 197 -0.39 6.00 11.01
N SER A 198 0.63 5.21 10.65
CA SER A 198 1.07 5.05 9.27
C SER A 198 -0.02 4.39 8.41
N SER A 199 0.07 4.57 7.09
CA SER A 199 -0.83 3.90 6.16
C SER A 199 -0.42 2.45 5.90
N VAL A 200 -1.38 1.62 5.46
CA VAL A 200 -1.11 0.25 5.01
C VAL A 200 -0.12 0.21 3.85
N SER A 201 -0.24 1.15 2.90
CA SER A 201 0.67 1.29 1.76
C SER A 201 2.12 1.53 2.21
N GLU A 202 2.32 2.40 3.20
CA GLU A 202 3.63 2.65 3.80
C GLU A 202 4.23 1.39 4.45
N ALA A 203 3.44 0.61 5.20
CA ALA A 203 3.93 -0.62 5.80
C ALA A 203 4.29 -1.69 4.75
N ILE A 204 3.46 -1.88 3.73
CA ILE A 204 3.75 -2.80 2.61
C ILE A 204 5.05 -2.38 1.93
N ARG A 205 5.21 -1.08 1.65
CA ARG A 205 6.43 -0.52 1.06
C ARG A 205 7.66 -0.84 1.90
N LEU A 206 7.62 -0.59 3.21
CA LEU A 206 8.73 -0.87 4.11
C LEU A 206 9.05 -2.38 4.13
N MET A 207 8.03 -3.24 4.17
CA MET A 207 8.17 -4.70 4.06
C MET A 207 8.87 -5.12 2.76
N THR A 208 8.44 -4.61 1.61
CA THR A 208 9.03 -4.91 0.30
C THR A 208 10.48 -4.43 0.21
N GLN A 209 10.76 -3.18 0.59
CA GLN A 209 12.10 -2.59 0.51
C GLN A 209 13.12 -3.35 1.36
N GLN A 210 12.71 -3.76 2.56
CA GLN A 210 13.56 -4.48 3.50
C GLN A 210 13.52 -5.99 3.32
N LYS A 211 12.74 -6.50 2.36
CA LYS A 211 12.54 -7.93 2.08
C LYS A 211 12.10 -8.71 3.32
N ILE A 212 11.20 -8.10 4.11
CA ILE A 212 10.59 -8.69 5.29
C ILE A 212 9.07 -8.82 5.08
N SER A 213 8.45 -9.77 5.78
CA SER A 213 7.02 -10.09 5.61
C SER A 213 6.16 -9.63 6.78
N GLY A 214 6.74 -8.95 7.78
CA GLY A 214 6.03 -8.43 8.92
C GLY A 214 6.78 -7.29 9.61
N LEU A 215 6.01 -6.44 10.29
CA LEU A 215 6.49 -5.27 11.02
C LEU A 215 5.78 -5.20 12.37
N PRO A 216 6.52 -5.09 13.48
CA PRO A 216 5.95 -4.67 14.75
C PRO A 216 5.40 -3.24 14.62
N VAL A 217 4.23 -3.03 15.20
CA VAL A 217 3.55 -1.75 15.22
C VAL A 217 3.82 -1.07 16.56
N VAL A 218 4.31 0.15 16.51
CA VAL A 218 4.57 0.96 17.71
C VAL A 218 3.66 2.17 17.77
N LYS A 219 3.31 2.58 18.99
CA LYS A 219 2.59 3.83 19.28
C LYS A 219 3.20 4.47 20.51
N ASN A 220 3.64 5.72 20.41
CA ASN A 220 4.36 6.43 21.48
C ASN A 220 5.57 5.66 22.04
N GLY A 221 6.25 4.88 21.19
CA GLY A 221 7.41 4.08 21.57
C GLY A 221 7.10 2.69 22.13
N SER A 222 5.84 2.36 22.42
CA SER A 222 5.42 1.04 22.92
C SER A 222 4.97 0.13 21.78
N LEU A 223 5.27 -1.16 21.86
CA LEU A 223 4.73 -2.18 20.97
C LEU A 223 3.22 -2.34 21.23
N VAL A 224 2.40 -2.12 20.21
CA VAL A 224 0.92 -2.18 20.30
C VAL A 224 0.28 -3.19 19.36
N GLY A 225 1.07 -3.80 18.47
CA GLY A 225 0.56 -4.77 17.52
C GLY A 225 1.62 -5.27 16.55
N MET A 226 1.18 -6.06 15.58
CA MET A 226 1.99 -6.50 14.46
C MET A 226 1.16 -6.50 13.18
N VAL A 227 1.81 -6.21 12.05
CA VAL A 227 1.21 -6.32 10.72
C VAL A 227 2.07 -7.24 9.86
N THR A 228 1.44 -8.10 9.06
CA THR A 228 2.14 -9.02 8.14
C THR A 228 1.54 -8.97 6.74
N LEU A 229 2.35 -9.26 5.71
CA LEU A 229 1.88 -9.31 4.32
C LEU A 229 0.75 -10.32 4.13
N ASN A 230 0.83 -11.50 4.75
CA ASN A 230 -0.22 -12.53 4.64
C ASN A 230 -1.56 -12.03 5.20
N GLN A 231 -1.51 -11.35 6.36
CA GLN A 231 -2.70 -10.78 6.98
C GLN A 231 -3.31 -9.66 6.12
N LEU A 232 -2.47 -8.81 5.52
CA LEU A 232 -2.91 -7.78 4.59
C LEU A 232 -3.43 -8.39 3.28
N ALA A 233 -2.86 -9.48 2.79
CA ALA A 233 -3.38 -10.16 1.61
C ALA A 233 -4.76 -10.79 1.85
N ALA A 234 -4.98 -11.40 3.02
CA ALA A 234 -6.24 -12.06 3.37
C ALA A 234 -7.44 -11.12 3.55
N LYS A 235 -7.19 -9.81 3.74
CA LYS A 235 -8.23 -8.79 3.91
C LYS A 235 -8.61 -8.06 2.61
N ASP A 236 -8.29 -8.62 1.44
CA ASP A 236 -8.56 -8.05 0.10
C ASP A 236 -7.95 -6.66 -0.12
N PHE A 237 -6.77 -6.39 0.43
CA PHE A 237 -6.02 -5.17 0.08
C PHE A 237 -5.41 -5.23 -1.34
N PHE A 238 -5.23 -6.45 -1.87
CA PHE A 238 -4.59 -6.71 -3.17
C PHE A 238 -5.56 -7.26 -4.23
N GLY A 239 -6.86 -7.32 -3.96
CA GLY A 239 -7.91 -7.75 -4.89
C GLY A 239 -8.54 -6.60 -5.66
#